data_AF-A0A9N8MR37-F1
#
_entry.id   AF-A0A9N8MR37-F1
#
_cell.length_a   1.000
_cell.length_b   1.000
_cell.length_c   1.000
_cell.angle_alpha   90.00
_cell.angle_beta   90.00
_cell.angle_gamma   90.00
#
_symmetry.space_group_name_H-M   'P 1'
#
loop_
_entity.id
_entity.type
_entity.pdbx_description
1 polymer ?
#
loop_
_entity_poly.entity_id
_entity_poly.type
_entity_poly.pdbx_seq_one_letter_code
_entity_poly.pdbx_strand_id
1 'polypeptide(L)'
;MNDQYLNTVRLMLAIAPDVFDTPHFAMKGGTAINMFVQDLPRLSVDIDVVMCSHEPGRDEALAIIHDELARARQAIERQGHTATVAAASGRNKGDDVKLTVVR
;
A
#
# COMPACT_ATOMS: atom_id res chain seq x y z
N MET A 1 -17.95 -15.08 10.40
CA MET A 1 -16.87 -14.27 9.80
C MET A 1 -15.94 -13.89 10.93
N ASN A 2 -14.61 -14.03 10.77
CA ASN A 2 -13.66 -13.80 11.87
C ASN A 2 -13.47 -12.29 12.09
N ASP A 3 -13.75 -11.80 13.30
CA ASP A 3 -13.71 -10.38 13.67
C ASP A 3 -12.33 -9.74 13.45
N GLN A 4 -11.26 -10.52 13.58
CA GLN A 4 -9.91 -10.05 13.30
C GLN A 4 -9.76 -9.65 11.83
N TYR A 5 -10.25 -10.47 10.91
CA TYR A 5 -10.20 -10.15 9.47
C TYR A 5 -11.08 -8.95 9.12
N LEU A 6 -12.25 -8.81 9.77
CA LEU A 6 -13.10 -7.63 9.57
C LEU A 6 -12.42 -6.34 10.03
N ASN A 7 -11.72 -6.39 11.16
CA ASN A 7 -10.94 -5.26 11.65
C ASN A 7 -9.79 -4.91 10.70
N THR A 8 -9.12 -5.90 10.11
CA THR A 8 -8.09 -5.64 9.09
C THR A 8 -8.68 -5.02 7.82
N VAL A 9 -9.83 -5.50 7.33
CA VAL A 9 -10.50 -4.87 6.17
C VAL A 9 -10.92 -3.43 6.47
N ARG A 10 -11.45 -3.16 7.68
CA ARG A 10 -11.79 -1.79 8.11
C ARG A 10 -10.56 -0.88 8.15
N LEU A 11 -9.44 -1.36 8.69
CA LEU A 11 -8.17 -0.63 8.69
C LEU A 11 -7.71 -0.36 7.25
N MET A 12 -7.72 -1.36 6.38
CA MET A 12 -7.34 -1.23 4.98
C MET A 12 -8.17 -0.18 4.25
N LEU A 13 -9.50 -0.19 4.42
CA LEU A 13 -10.40 0.80 3.83
C LEU A 13 -10.16 2.22 4.38
N ALA A 14 -9.81 2.35 5.66
CA ALA A 14 -9.52 3.64 6.28
C ALA A 14 -8.22 4.27 5.75
N ILE A 15 -7.18 3.47 5.52
CA ILE A 15 -5.87 3.97 5.06
C ILE A 15 -5.73 4.06 3.54
N ALA A 16 -6.58 3.37 2.77
CA ALA A 16 -6.48 3.35 1.31
C ALA A 16 -6.46 4.75 0.66
N PRO A 17 -7.26 5.74 1.08
CA PRO A 17 -7.18 7.10 0.55
C PRO A 17 -5.78 7.72 0.68
N ASP A 18 -5.09 7.54 1.81
CA ASP A 18 -3.74 8.07 1.99
C ASP A 18 -2.72 7.38 1.08
N VAL A 19 -2.87 6.07 0.87
CA VAL A 19 -2.02 5.29 -0.04
C VAL A 19 -2.17 5.78 -1.49
N PHE A 20 -3.40 6.09 -1.91
CA PHE A 20 -3.71 6.51 -3.29
C PHE A 20 -3.80 8.04 -3.49
N ASP A 21 -3.47 8.85 -2.48
CA ASP A 21 -3.33 10.31 -2.59
C ASP A 21 -2.02 10.70 -3.30
N THR A 22 -1.76 10.06 -4.44
CA THR A 22 -0.63 10.28 -5.33
C THR A 22 -0.99 9.81 -6.74
N PRO A 23 -0.56 10.50 -7.79
CA PRO A 23 -0.78 10.04 -9.17
C PRO A 23 0.11 8.83 -9.53
N HIS A 24 1.11 8.52 -8.71
CA HIS A 24 2.13 7.52 -9.05
C HIS A 24 1.65 6.08 -8.87
N PHE A 25 0.62 5.84 -8.06
CA PHE A 25 0.15 4.49 -7.73
C PHE A 25 -1.23 4.18 -8.28
N ALA A 26 -1.38 2.98 -8.83
CA ALA A 26 -2.65 2.35 -9.12
C ALA A 26 -2.79 1.04 -8.34
N MET A 27 -4.01 0.69 -7.92
CA MET A 27 -4.26 -0.60 -7.29
C MET A 27 -4.23 -1.72 -8.34
N LYS A 28 -3.63 -2.86 -7.99
CA LYS A 28 -3.67 -4.08 -8.80
C LYS A 28 -3.95 -5.33 -7.96
N GLY A 29 -3.83 -6.49 -8.61
CA GLY A 29 -3.84 -7.77 -7.93
C GLY A 29 -5.23 -8.24 -7.49
N GLY A 30 -5.23 -9.24 -6.59
CA GLY A 30 -6.44 -9.93 -6.18
C GLY A 30 -7.42 -9.03 -5.42
N THR A 31 -6.93 -8.04 -4.67
CA THR A 31 -7.75 -7.08 -3.93
C THR A 31 -8.49 -6.14 -4.86
N ALA A 32 -7.84 -5.59 -5.89
CA ALA A 32 -8.48 -4.74 -6.89
C ALA A 32 -9.64 -5.47 -7.59
N ILE A 33 -9.40 -6.71 -8.04
CA ILE A 33 -10.43 -7.54 -8.68
C ILE A 33 -11.59 -7.80 -7.71
N ASN A 34 -11.28 -8.16 -6.47
CA ASN A 34 -12.28 -8.48 -5.45
C ASN A 34 -13.17 -7.28 -5.11
N MET A 35 -12.63 -6.06 -5.10
CA MET A 35 -13.35 -4.84 -4.71
C MET A 35 -14.08 -4.14 -5.85
N PHE A 36 -13.49 -4.12 -7.05
CA PHE A 36 -13.98 -3.26 -8.14
C PHE A 36 -14.57 -4.03 -9.32
N VAL A 37 -14.29 -5.33 -9.45
CA VAL A 37 -14.74 -6.15 -10.60
C VAL A 37 -15.74 -7.22 -10.16
N GLN A 38 -15.56 -7.78 -8.96
CA GLN A 38 -16.42 -8.82 -8.39
C GLN A 38 -17.26 -8.24 -7.25
N ASP A 39 -18.37 -8.91 -6.92
CA ASP A 39 -19.23 -8.57 -5.79
C ASP A 39 -18.65 -9.09 -4.46
N LEU A 40 -17.40 -8.70 -4.15
CA LEU A 40 -16.66 -9.03 -2.92
C LEU A 40 -16.80 -10.50 -2.45
N PRO A 41 -16.51 -11.51 -3.30
CA PRO A 41 -16.75 -12.93 -2.96
C PRO A 41 -15.89 -13.47 -1.81
N ARG A 42 -14.85 -12.72 -1.40
CA ARG A 42 -14.00 -13.02 -0.24
C ARG A 42 -13.53 -11.73 0.43
N LEU A 43 -13.02 -11.82 1.65
CA LEU A 43 -12.27 -10.73 2.25
C LEU A 43 -10.84 -10.71 1.67
N SER A 44 -10.35 -9.51 1.36
CA SER A 44 -8.96 -9.26 0.91
C SER A 44 -8.40 -8.13 1.76
N VAL A 45 -7.16 -8.27 2.23
CA VAL A 45 -6.58 -7.40 3.27
C VAL A 45 -5.23 -6.78 2.90
N ASP A 46 -4.67 -7.16 1.75
CA ASP A 46 -3.43 -6.60 1.23
C ASP A 46 -3.73 -5.58 0.13
N ILE A 47 -3.01 -4.46 0.09
CA ILE A 47 -3.07 -3.50 -1.02
C ILE A 47 -1.82 -3.71 -1.88
N ASP A 48 -2.01 -4.28 -3.06
CA ASP A 48 -0.97 -4.29 -4.08
C ASP A 48 -1.06 -3.03 -4.93
N VAL A 49 0.03 -2.29 -5.02
CA VAL A 49 0.15 -1.13 -5.90
C VAL A 49 1.10 -1.40 -7.07
N VAL A 50 0.92 -0.64 -8.14
CA VAL A 50 1.83 -0.58 -9.29
C VAL A 50 2.10 0.87 -9.63
N MET A 51 3.32 1.16 -10.10
CA MET A 51 3.68 2.48 -10.57
C MET A 51 3.02 2.75 -11.93
N CYS A 52 2.36 3.89 -12.08
CA CYS A 52 1.58 4.21 -13.28
C CYS A 52 2.46 4.53 -14.49
N SER A 53 3.49 5.36 -14.30
CA SER A 53 4.41 5.73 -15.38
C SER A 53 5.42 4.61 -15.64
N HIS A 54 5.88 4.51 -16.89
CA HIS A 54 6.96 3.61 -17.28
C HIS A 54 8.21 4.39 -17.73
N GLU A 55 8.17 5.72 -17.63
CA GLU A 55 9.23 6.62 -18.08
C GLU A 55 10.47 6.62 -17.18
N PRO A 56 10.34 6.66 -15.83
CA PRO A 56 11.50 6.65 -14.94
C PRO A 56 12.33 5.37 -15.07
N GLY A 57 13.65 5.53 -15.02
CA GLY A 57 14.56 4.40 -14.85
C GLY A 57 14.36 3.70 -13.50
N ARG A 58 14.94 2.51 -13.32
CA ARG A 58 14.77 1.70 -12.09
C ARG A 58 15.05 2.51 -10.82
N ASP A 59 16.20 3.17 -10.75
CA ASP A 59 16.65 3.86 -9.54
C ASP A 59 15.76 5.06 -9.21
N GLU A 60 15.33 5.80 -10.25
CA GLU A 60 14.40 6.92 -10.11
C GLU A 60 13.00 6.43 -9.68
N ALA A 61 12.49 5.36 -10.29
CA ALA A 61 11.22 4.76 -9.90
C ALA A 61 11.23 4.30 -8.43
N LEU A 62 12.34 3.71 -7.97
CA LEU A 62 12.50 3.29 -6.58
C LEU A 62 12.56 4.48 -5.62
N ALA A 63 13.23 5.58 -5.99
CA ALA A 63 13.23 6.81 -5.20
C ALA A 63 11.82 7.40 -5.07
N ILE A 64 11.07 7.45 -6.18
CA ILE A 64 9.65 7.89 -6.16
C ILE A 64 8.81 6.99 -5.25
N ILE A 65 8.94 5.66 -5.38
CA ILE A 65 8.21 4.70 -4.54
C ILE A 65 8.55 4.94 -3.06
N HIS A 66 9.82 5.12 -2.72
CA HIS A 66 10.25 5.38 -1.35
C HIS A 66 9.60 6.65 -0.78
N ASP A 67 9.68 7.76 -1.53
CA ASP A 67 9.12 9.05 -1.11
C ASP A 67 7.60 8.97 -0.92
N GLU A 68 6.91 8.26 -1.82
CA GLU A 68 5.46 8.07 -1.74
C GLU A 68 5.02 7.16 -0.60
N LEU A 69 5.78 6.10 -0.30
CA LEU A 69 5.55 5.27 0.88
C LEU A 69 5.82 6.06 2.17
N ALA A 70 6.83 6.93 2.19
CA ALA A 70 7.11 7.81 3.32
C ALA A 70 5.99 8.85 3.55
N ARG A 71 5.45 9.44 2.48
CA ARG A 71 4.27 10.33 2.52
C ARG A 71 3.06 9.59 3.08
N ALA A 72 2.72 8.43 2.52
CA ALA A 72 1.57 7.64 2.95
C ALA A 72 1.71 7.22 4.42
N ARG A 73 2.92 6.81 4.85
CA ARG A 73 3.23 6.52 6.26
C ARG A 73 2.88 7.71 7.17
N GLN A 74 3.38 8.90 6.85
CA GLN A 74 3.13 10.09 7.66
C GLN A 74 1.64 10.46 7.73
N ALA A 75 0.90 10.27 6.64
CA ALA A 75 -0.55 10.49 6.61
C ALA A 75 -1.30 9.50 7.51
N ILE A 76 -0.97 8.21 7.40
CA ILE A 76 -1.55 7.15 8.20
C ILE A 76 -1.21 7.31 9.69
N GLU A 77 0.00 7.75 10.03
CA GLU A 77 0.40 8.05 11.41
C GLU A 77 -0.41 9.23 12.00
N ARG A 78 -0.76 10.23 11.19
CA ARG A 78 -1.65 11.33 11.62
C ARG A 78 -3.08 10.85 11.91
N GLN A 79 -3.50 9.70 11.38
CA GLN A 79 -4.78 9.07 11.74
C GLN A 79 -4.73 8.30 13.07
N GLY A 80 -3.55 8.19 13.70
CA GLY A 80 -3.36 7.45 14.95
C GLY A 80 -3.03 5.96 14.75
N HIS A 81 -2.62 5.55 13.56
CA HIS A 81 -2.14 4.20 13.27
C HIS A 81 -0.61 4.14 13.33
N THR A 82 -0.05 2.98 13.65
CA THR A 82 1.41 2.78 13.58
C THR A 82 1.76 2.20 12.21
N ALA A 83 2.67 2.85 11.49
CA ALA A 83 3.06 2.43 10.15
C ALA A 83 4.58 2.33 10.02
N THR A 84 5.05 1.20 9.50
CA THR A 84 6.48 0.89 9.34
C THR A 84 6.78 0.60 7.88
N VAL A 85 7.75 1.32 7.32
CA VAL A 85 8.33 1.00 6.01
C VAL A 85 9.46 0.01 6.22
N ALA A 86 9.44 -1.08 5.46
CA ALA A 86 10.51 -2.07 5.46
C ALA A 86 11.32 -1.97 4.16
N ALA A 87 12.63 -1.84 4.31
CA ALA A 87 13.56 -1.97 3.20
C ALA A 87 13.54 -3.39 2.64
N ALA A 88 13.68 -3.53 1.31
CA ALA A 88 13.99 -4.81 0.72
C ALA A 88 15.23 -5.41 1.41
N SER A 89 15.10 -6.65 1.90
CA SER A 89 16.21 -7.37 2.51
C SER A 89 17.15 -7.91 1.42
N GLY A 90 18.48 -7.80 1.63
CA GLY A 90 19.51 -8.35 0.74
C GLY A 90 20.40 -7.31 0.06
N ARG A 91 20.90 -7.62 -1.16
CA ARG A 91 21.79 -6.74 -1.95
C ARG A 91 21.14 -5.42 -2.42
N ASN A 92 19.84 -5.23 -2.18
CA ASN A 92 19.04 -4.10 -2.66
C ASN A 92 18.66 -3.16 -1.49
N LYS A 93 19.64 -2.82 -0.67
CA LYS A 93 19.48 -1.94 0.49
C LYS A 93 19.12 -0.55 -0.01
N GLY A 94 17.87 -0.12 0.15
CA GLY A 94 17.33 1.14 -0.40
C GLY A 94 16.07 0.98 -1.25
N ASP A 95 15.71 -0.25 -1.64
CA ASP A 95 14.46 -0.55 -2.35
C ASP A 95 13.31 -0.72 -1.34
N ASP A 96 12.91 0.35 -0.67
CA ASP A 96 11.75 0.32 0.22
C ASP A 96 10.48 0.09 -0.61
N VAL A 97 9.88 -1.09 -0.48
CA VAL A 97 8.73 -1.52 -1.31
C VAL A 97 7.53 -1.97 -0.49
N LYS A 98 7.62 -1.91 0.85
CA LYS A 98 6.57 -2.43 1.74
C LYS A 98 6.29 -1.48 2.89
N LEU A 99 5.02 -1.11 3.01
CA LEU A 99 4.45 -0.44 4.17
C LEU A 99 3.61 -1.44 4.96
N THR A 100 3.83 -1.54 6.26
CA THR A 100 3.02 -2.37 7.17
C THR A 100 2.33 -1.46 8.18
N VAL A 101 1.01 -1.60 8.33
CA VAL A 101 0.20 -0.79 9.24
C VAL A 101 -0.41 -1.68 10.30
N VAL A 102 -0.30 -1.26 11.56
CA VAL A 102 -0.94 -1.89 12.71
C VAL A 102 -1.73 -0.83 13.48
N ARG A 103 -2.83 -1.28 14.09
CA ARG A 103 -3.65 -0.45 14.97
C ARG A 103 -3.09 -0.44 16.39
#